data_AF-A0A354CTI9-F1
#
_entry.id   AF-A0A354CTI9-F1
#
_cell.length_a   1.000
_cell.length_b   1.000
_cell.length_c   1.000
_cell.angle_alpha   90.00
_cell.angle_beta   90.00
_cell.angle_gamma   90.00
#
_symmetry.space_group_name_H-M   'P 1'
#
loop_
_entity.id
_entity.type
_entity.pdbx_description
1 polymer ?
#
loop_
_entity_poly.entity_id
_entity_poly.type
_entity_poly.pdbx_seq_one_letter_code
_entity_poly.pdbx_strand_id
1 'polypeptide(L)' 'TYYGYPNSVYEGVTVETMRTRNGEIMAQRDMERGMLPDVDYVCGVPDSGVPHAIGYANKSGIPFARPFIKYTPTWPRS' A
#
# COMPACT_ATOMS: atom_id res chain seq x y z
N THR A 1 2.52 -7.07 7.47
CA THR A 1 1.47 -8.07 7.74
C THR A 1 0.82 -8.49 6.42
N TYR A 2 0.59 -9.79 6.18
CA TYR A 2 0.12 -10.32 4.88
C TYR A 2 -1.20 -11.11 4.93
N TYR A 3 -1.51 -11.77 6.05
CA TYR A 3 -2.72 -12.60 6.14
C TYR A 3 -4.01 -11.77 6.19
N GLY A 4 -5.14 -12.39 5.84
CA GLY A 4 -6.46 -11.77 5.74
C GLY A 4 -6.73 -11.15 4.37
N TYR A 5 -7.93 -11.38 3.84
CA TYR A 5 -8.39 -10.69 2.64
C TYR A 5 -8.65 -9.21 2.96
N PRO A 6 -8.59 -8.28 1.99
CA PRO A 6 -8.83 -6.85 2.24
C PRO A 6 -10.14 -6.55 2.99
N ASN A 7 -11.19 -7.34 2.72
CA ASN A 7 -12.50 -7.24 3.34
C ASN A 7 -12.64 -8.04 4.66
N SER A 8 -11.63 -8.80 5.09
CA SER A 8 -11.65 -9.45 6.40
C SER A 8 -11.63 -8.40 7.51
N VAL A 9 -12.40 -8.64 8.57
CA VAL A 9 -12.52 -7.74 9.72
C VAL A 9 -11.97 -8.42 10.96
N TYR A 10 -11.01 -7.77 11.61
CA TYR A 10 -10.47 -8.19 12.90
C TYR A 10 -10.68 -7.04 13.89
N GLU A 11 -11.30 -7.32 15.03
CA GLU A 11 -11.56 -6.32 16.09
C GLU A 11 -12.28 -5.05 15.57
N GLY A 12 -13.21 -5.23 14.62
CA GLY A 12 -13.96 -4.12 14.02
C GLY A 12 -13.20 -3.31 12.98
N VAL A 13 -11.97 -3.70 12.61
CA VAL A 13 -11.16 -3.01 11.60
C VAL A 13 -10.95 -3.92 10.39
N THR A 14 -11.20 -3.41 9.18
CA THR A 14 -10.89 -4.15 7.95
C THR A 14 -9.38 -4.23 7.75
N VAL A 15 -8.92 -5.33 7.17
CA VAL A 15 -7.51 -5.50 6.81
C VAL A 15 -7.05 -4.39 5.86
N GLU A 16 -7.89 -3.96 4.92
CA GLU A 16 -7.58 -2.84 4.03
C GLU A 16 -7.29 -1.56 4.81
N THR A 17 -8.19 -1.14 5.70
CA THR A 17 -8.02 0.06 6.52
C THR A 17 -6.77 -0.02 7.39
N MET A 18 -6.51 -1.18 7.99
CA MET A 18 -5.31 -1.39 8.80
C MET A 18 -4.02 -1.25 7.97
N ARG A 19 -3.97 -1.85 6.77
CA ARG A 19 -2.79 -1.77 5.89
C ARG A 19 -2.55 -0.35 5.36
N THR A 20 -3.61 0.37 5.01
CA THR A 20 -3.52 1.79 4.61
C THR A 20 -2.98 2.64 5.75
N ARG A 21 -3.51 2.47 6.97
CA ARG A 21 -3.01 3.18 8.16
C ARG A 21 -1.54 2.87 8.45
N ASN A 22 -1.10 1.62 8.26
CA ASN A 22 0.32 1.27 8.39
C ASN A 22 1.19 2.02 7.37
N GLY A 23 0.71 2.18 6.13
CA GLY A 23 1.33 3.02 5.11
C GLY A 23 1.53 4.45 5.56
N GLU A 24 0.48 5.07 6.09
CA GLU A 24 0.52 6.43 6.63
C GLU A 24 1.53 6.56 7.77
N ILE A 25 1.56 5.58 8.70
CA ILE A 25 2.52 5.56 9.82
C ILE A 25 3.96 5.46 9.31
N MET A 26 4.23 4.69 8.27
CA MET A 26 5.56 4.61 7.66
C MET A 26 5.99 5.95 7.08
N ALA A 27 5.16 6.60 6.27
CA ALA A 27 5.45 7.92 5.71
C ALA A 27 5.66 8.97 6.81
N GLN A 28 4.79 9.00 7.83
CA GLN A 28 4.95 9.92 8.96
C GLN A 28 6.31 9.75 9.65
N ARG A 29 6.75 8.50 9.89
CA ARG A 29 8.05 8.21 10.51
C ARG A 29 9.23 8.65 9.64
N ASP A 30 9.14 8.46 8.33
CA ASP A 30 10.20 8.90 7.41
C ASP A 30 10.28 10.43 7.37
N MET A 31 9.13 11.12 7.35
CA MET A 31 9.06 12.59 7.44
C MET A 31 9.67 13.11 8.75
N GLU A 32 9.31 12.53 9.90
CA GLU A 32 9.83 12.91 11.23
C GLU A 32 11.34 12.73 11.34
N ARG A 33 11.89 11.74 10.63
CA ARG A 33 13.34 11.48 10.59
C ARG A 33 14.08 12.31 9.56
N GLY A 34 13.39 13.12 8.75
CA GLY A 34 13.99 13.81 7.60
C GLY A 34 14.50 12.84 6.53
N MET A 35 13.93 11.63 6.47
CA MET A 35 14.30 10.55 5.55
C MET A 35 13.25 10.31 4.47
N LEU A 36 12.32 11.25 4.28
CA LEU A 36 11.34 11.13 3.21
C LEU A 36 12.09 11.10 1.86
N PRO A 37 11.87 10.06 1.04
CA PRO A 37 12.62 9.89 -0.20
C PRO A 37 12.23 10.95 -1.24
N ASP A 38 13.23 11.44 -1.98
CA ASP A 38 13.03 12.29 -3.16
C ASP A 38 12.83 11.39 -4.38
N VAL A 39 11.56 11.07 -4.66
CA VAL A 39 11.13 10.16 -5.74
C VAL A 39 9.86 10.67 -6.40
N ASP A 40 9.68 10.33 -7.67
CA ASP A 40 8.51 10.78 -8.45
C ASP A 40 7.21 10.09 -8.03
N TYR A 41 7.30 8.81 -7.65
CA TYR A 41 6.12 7.98 -7.36
C TYR A 41 6.36 6.98 -6.23
N VAL A 42 5.27 6.67 -5.52
CA VAL A 42 5.18 5.56 -4.57
C VAL A 42 4.37 4.43 -5.22
N CYS A 43 4.82 3.19 -5.06
CA CYS A 43 4.08 2.03 -5.54
C CYS A 43 4.11 0.86 -4.55
N GLY A 44 3.12 -0.02 -4.66
CA GLY A 44 3.04 -1.24 -3.86
C GLY A 44 3.39 -2.46 -4.70
N VAL A 45 4.07 -3.43 -4.10
CA VAL A 45 4.21 -4.75 -4.70
C VAL A 45 2.87 -5.48 -4.61
N PRO A 46 2.27 -5.91 -5.73
CA PRO A 46 0.91 -6.41 -5.74
C PRO A 46 0.80 -7.81 -5.11
N ASP A 47 -0.33 -8.14 -4.48
CA ASP A 47 -1.54 -7.32 -4.32
C ASP A 47 -1.62 -6.67 -2.93
N SER A 48 -1.10 -7.35 -1.91
CA SER A 48 -1.21 -6.95 -0.50
C SER A 48 -0.41 -5.69 -0.14
N GLY A 49 0.61 -5.34 -0.92
CA GLY A 49 1.41 -4.13 -0.72
C GLY A 49 0.71 -2.86 -1.20
N VAL A 50 -0.32 -2.98 -2.05
CA VAL A 50 -1.06 -1.84 -2.63
C VAL A 50 -1.66 -0.91 -1.57
N PRO A 51 -2.43 -1.38 -0.56
CA PRO A 51 -2.97 -0.48 0.46
C PRO A 51 -1.90 0.25 1.27
N HIS A 52 -0.79 -0.42 1.60
CA HIS A 52 0.32 0.22 2.30
C HIS A 52 0.93 1.35 1.47
N ALA A 53 1.12 1.15 0.17
CA ALA A 53 1.63 2.17 -0.73
C ALA A 53 0.65 3.34 -0.92
N ILE A 54 -0.66 3.07 -1.00
CA ILE A 54 -1.71 4.10 -1.03
C ILE A 54 -1.65 4.95 0.24
N GLY A 55 -1.59 4.33 1.42
CA GLY A 55 -1.48 5.05 2.68
C GLY A 55 -0.20 5.87 2.80
N TYR A 56 0.93 5.30 2.35
CA TYR A 56 2.20 6.02 2.32
C TYR A 56 2.11 7.25 1.41
N ALA A 57 1.63 7.09 0.18
CA ALA A 57 1.45 8.17 -0.81
C ALA A 57 0.54 9.29 -0.28
N ASN A 58 -0.62 8.92 0.28
CA ASN A 58 -1.56 9.88 0.86
C ASN A 58 -0.91 10.72 1.97
N LYS A 59 -0.01 10.13 2.75
CA LYS A 59 0.61 10.80 3.88
C LYS A 59 1.89 11.56 3.52
N SER A 60 2.72 11.03 2.62
CA SER A 60 3.95 11.69 2.16
C SER A 60 3.70 12.82 1.16
N GLY A 61 2.55 12.80 0.48
CA GLY A 61 2.24 13.72 -0.62
C GLY A 61 2.87 13.30 -1.96
N ILE A 62 3.63 12.20 -2.00
CA ILE A 62 4.23 11.67 -3.22
C ILE A 62 3.14 10.91 -4.00
N PRO A 63 2.95 11.17 -5.30
CA PRO A 63 1.91 10.51 -6.08
C PRO A 63 2.01 8.97 -6.09
N PHE A 64 0.88 8.29 -5.98
CA PHE A 64 0.82 6.84 -6.16
C PHE A 64 0.82 6.46 -7.66
N ALA A 65 1.64 5.47 -8.03
CA ALA A 65 1.59 4.83 -9.33
C ALA A 65 1.47 3.30 -9.18
N ARG A 66 0.88 2.65 -10.19
CA ARG A 66 0.73 1.19 -10.23
C ARG A 66 1.50 0.56 -11.39
N PRO A 67 2.85 0.47 -11.31
CA PRO A 67 3.68 -0.08 -12.37
C PRO A 67 3.65 -1.60 -12.44
N PHE A 68 3.31 -2.27 -11.33
CA PHE A 68 3.25 -3.72 -11.25
C PHE A 68 1.81 -4.22 -11.30
N ILE A 69 1.58 -5.23 -12.14
CA ILE A 69 0.34 -5.99 -12.21
C ILE A 69 0.71 -7.45 -12.01
N LYS A 70 0.18 -8.07 -10.96
CA LYS A 70 0.42 -9.50 -10.72
C LYS A 70 -0.34 -10.32 -11.75
N TYR A 71 0.36 -11.24 -12.41
CA TYR A 71 -0.27 -12.17 -13.34
C TYR A 71 -1.23 -13.11 -12.58
N THR A 72 -2.49 -13.18 -13.02
CA THR A 72 -3.48 -14.14 -12.54
C THR A 72 -3.72 -15.19 -13.64
N PRO A 73 -3.37 -16.48 -13.45
CA PRO A 73 -3.41 -17.48 -14.52
C PRO A 73 -4.80 -17.89 -15.03
N THR A 74 -5.89 -17.34 -14.49
CA THR A 74 -7.24 -17.89 -14.66
C THR A 74 -8.04 -17.30 -15.83
N TRP A 75 -7.47 -16.44 -16.67
CA TRP A 75 -8.13 -15.95 -17.88
C TRP A 75 -7.41 -16.48 -19.14
N PRO A 76 -8.12 -17.11 -20.11
CA PRO A 76 -7.49 -17.53 -21.35
C PRO A 76 -7.04 -16.27 -22.09
N ARG A 77 -5.77 -16.26 -22.49
CA ARG A 77 -5.22 -15.21 -23.34
C ARG A 77 -5.89 -15.31 -24.72
N SER A 78 -6.14 -14.15 -25.35
CA SER A 78 -6.32 -14.06 -26.80
C SER A 78 -5.15 -14.70 -27.54
#